data_AF-W7Y3Y8-F1
#
_entry.id   AF-W7Y3Y8-F1
#
_cell.length_a   1.000
_cell.length_b   1.000
_cell.length_c   1.000
_cell.angle_alpha   90.00
_cell.angle_beta   90.00
_cell.angle_gamma   90.00
#
_symmetry.space_group_name_H-M   'P 1'
#
loop_
_entity.id
_entity.type
_entity.pdbx_description
1 polymer ?
#
loop_
_entity_poly.entity_id
_entity_poly.type
_entity_poly.pdbx_seq_one_letter_code
_entity_poly.pdbx_strand_id
1 'polypeptide(L)'
;MNIAQIEINLQKLIATINKETFIFDLLLAYGLPKNAITLLKKGNRNMSKTEGEISWKKKLFFKEEQNADLHLTISKLVNNTTHNERFVVVTDYKTLLAIDTKTKDKLDCQIKDLAKHYDFFLPWAGMEKAQHANENPAEVKAAEKMAKLFDVIKKDNPDDSPEFIHGLNIFLSRLLFCFFAEDTHIFEDNQFTNAIDSHTQVDGSDLNTYLDKLFTVLNTPESKRENLPEYLNTFPFVNGGLFRETVPSPVFSRSSRAALLNSGDQDWSAINPDIFGSMFQAVISVDQRGSLGQHYTSVPNIMKVIEPLFLNELYEEFEKAGKDQKKLKVLLNRIHNLKIFDPACGSGNFLIIAYKELRLLEMKIFKAGGMMALSGIQLSQFYGIEIDDFAGEIAKLALWLAEHQINVEFHKEFGRTNPTLPLSEAGHIVQGNATRVNWEEVCPKIEDDEIYI
;
A
#
# COMPACT_ATOMS: atom_id res chain seq x y z
N MET A 1 -19.99 0.14 -25.12
CA MET A 1 -20.01 -1.34 -25.01
C MET A 1 -19.79 -1.68 -23.54
N ASN A 2 -20.49 -2.66 -22.98
CA ASN A 2 -20.39 -3.01 -21.56
C ASN A 2 -19.59 -4.31 -21.34
N ILE A 3 -19.20 -4.59 -20.10
CA ILE A 3 -18.35 -5.73 -19.71
C ILE A 3 -18.96 -7.07 -20.13
N ALA A 4 -20.24 -7.31 -19.81
CA ALA A 4 -20.93 -8.55 -20.17
C ALA A 4 -20.91 -8.85 -21.69
N GLN A 5 -21.01 -7.81 -22.53
CA GLN A 5 -20.92 -7.98 -23.98
C GLN A 5 -19.51 -8.36 -24.44
N ILE A 6 -18.46 -7.83 -23.79
CA ILE A 6 -17.06 -8.16 -24.08
C ILE A 6 -16.81 -9.63 -23.75
N GLU A 7 -17.21 -10.09 -22.56
CA GLU A 7 -17.06 -11.49 -22.15
C GLU A 7 -17.73 -12.46 -23.15
N ILE A 8 -18.98 -12.18 -23.54
CA ILE A 8 -19.71 -12.99 -24.54
C ILE A 8 -18.98 -13.00 -25.89
N ASN A 9 -18.44 -11.86 -26.33
CA ASN A 9 -17.70 -11.77 -27.59
C ASN A 9 -16.39 -12.58 -27.53
N LEU A 10 -15.69 -12.52 -26.41
CA LEU A 10 -14.46 -13.28 -26.20
C LEU A 10 -14.72 -14.78 -26.13
N GLN A 11 -15.78 -15.21 -25.45
CA GLN A 11 -16.19 -16.62 -25.42
C GLN A 11 -16.46 -17.15 -26.83
N LYS A 12 -17.10 -16.36 -27.70
CA LYS A 12 -17.31 -16.71 -29.12
C LYS A 12 -16.01 -16.77 -29.90
N LEU A 13 -15.09 -15.83 -29.67
CA LEU A 13 -13.79 -15.78 -30.33
C LEU A 13 -12.94 -17.01 -30.01
N ILE A 14 -12.85 -17.40 -28.74
CA ILE A 14 -12.02 -18.54 -28.30
C ILE A 14 -12.63 -19.90 -28.69
N ALA A 15 -13.95 -19.97 -28.88
CA ALA A 15 -14.62 -21.20 -29.30
C ALA A 15 -14.24 -21.62 -30.73
N THR A 16 -13.87 -20.67 -31.59
CA THR A 16 -13.45 -20.96 -32.98
C THR A 16 -12.37 -19.97 -33.41
N ILE A 17 -11.13 -20.25 -33.02
CA ILE A 17 -9.97 -19.41 -33.35
C ILE A 17 -9.61 -19.61 -34.83
N ASN A 18 -9.73 -18.54 -35.61
CA ASN A 18 -9.16 -18.45 -36.95
C ASN A 18 -7.87 -17.62 -36.89
N LYS A 19 -6.72 -18.24 -37.18
CA LYS A 19 -5.40 -17.60 -37.08
C LYS A 19 -5.29 -16.33 -37.94
N GLU A 20 -5.86 -16.34 -39.13
CA GLU A 20 -5.78 -15.21 -40.07
C GLU A 20 -6.59 -13.99 -39.62
N THR A 21 -7.65 -14.20 -38.82
CA THR A 21 -8.56 -13.13 -38.39
C THR A 21 -8.49 -12.84 -36.90
N PHE A 22 -7.83 -13.68 -36.11
CA PHE A 22 -7.85 -13.67 -34.66
C PHE A 22 -7.68 -12.28 -34.05
N ILE A 23 -6.61 -11.57 -34.40
CA ILE A 23 -6.31 -10.26 -33.81
C ILE A 23 -7.33 -9.19 -34.20
N PHE A 24 -7.90 -9.27 -35.40
CA PHE A 24 -8.96 -8.36 -35.85
C PHE A 24 -10.27 -8.65 -35.12
N ASP A 25 -10.58 -9.92 -34.91
CA ASP A 25 -11.77 -10.36 -34.18
C ASP A 25 -11.64 -10.04 -32.68
N LEU A 26 -10.44 -10.12 -32.12
CA LEU A 26 -10.12 -9.67 -30.76
C LEU A 26 -10.37 -8.16 -30.61
N LEU A 27 -9.87 -7.33 -31.53
CA LEU A 27 -10.14 -5.90 -31.53
C LEU A 27 -11.64 -5.58 -31.67
N LEU A 28 -12.37 -6.35 -32.48
CA LEU A 28 -13.83 -6.24 -32.59
C LEU A 28 -14.54 -6.63 -31.30
N ALA A 29 -14.07 -7.65 -30.59
CA ALA A 29 -14.64 -8.08 -29.31
C ALA A 29 -14.59 -6.97 -28.26
N TYR A 30 -13.55 -6.12 -28.31
CA TYR A 30 -13.37 -4.89 -27.50
C TYR A 30 -13.96 -3.62 -28.14
N GLY A 31 -14.75 -3.75 -29.20
CA GLY A 31 -15.60 -2.67 -29.71
C GLY A 31 -14.85 -1.59 -30.49
N LEU A 32 -13.64 -1.87 -30.97
CA LEU A 32 -12.97 -0.97 -31.90
C LEU A 32 -13.78 -0.83 -33.20
N PRO A 33 -13.75 0.34 -33.87
CA PRO A 33 -14.60 0.58 -35.04
C PRO A 33 -14.31 -0.39 -36.20
N LYS A 34 -15.34 -1.06 -36.71
CA LYS A 34 -15.24 -2.00 -37.86
C LYS A 34 -14.49 -1.39 -39.05
N ASN A 35 -14.82 -0.16 -39.43
CA ASN A 35 -14.15 0.54 -40.54
C ASN A 35 -12.65 0.71 -40.32
N ALA A 36 -12.23 0.97 -39.07
CA ALA A 36 -10.83 1.12 -38.72
C ALA A 36 -10.06 -0.20 -38.85
N ILE A 37 -10.69 -1.30 -38.42
CA ILE A 37 -10.12 -2.66 -38.50
C ILE A 37 -10.05 -3.13 -39.96
N THR A 38 -11.06 -2.83 -40.78
CA THR A 38 -11.00 -3.10 -42.23
C THR A 38 -9.84 -2.38 -42.91
N LEU A 39 -9.58 -1.12 -42.55
CA LEU A 39 -8.43 -0.37 -43.04
C LEU A 39 -7.09 -0.92 -42.52
N LEU A 40 -7.06 -1.44 -41.29
CA LEU A 40 -5.89 -2.12 -40.75
C LEU A 40 -5.60 -3.42 -41.51
N LYS A 41 -6.63 -4.23 -41.77
CA LYS A 41 -6.54 -5.48 -42.53
C LYS A 41 -6.08 -5.26 -43.98
N LYS A 42 -6.46 -4.13 -44.60
CA LYS A 42 -5.98 -3.72 -45.93
C LYS A 42 -4.57 -3.11 -45.93
N GLY A 43 -3.92 -2.98 -44.76
CA GLY A 43 -2.58 -2.42 -44.60
C GLY A 43 -2.53 -0.89 -44.49
N ASN A 44 -3.62 -0.16 -44.74
CA ASN A 44 -3.63 1.31 -44.70
C ASN A 44 -3.29 1.90 -43.32
N ARG A 45 -3.53 1.14 -42.24
CA ARG A 45 -3.22 1.55 -40.85
C ARG A 45 -2.12 0.70 -40.20
N ASN A 46 -1.58 -0.28 -40.92
CA ASN A 46 -0.49 -1.10 -40.41
C ASN A 46 0.84 -0.38 -40.64
N MET A 47 1.56 -0.08 -39.56
CA MET A 47 2.86 0.57 -39.62
C MET A 47 4.00 -0.45 -39.77
N SER A 48 3.76 -1.73 -39.50
CA SER A 48 4.75 -2.78 -39.77
C SER A 48 4.71 -3.21 -41.24
N LYS A 49 5.89 -3.48 -41.79
CA LYS A 49 6.08 -4.03 -43.14
C LYS A 49 6.49 -5.51 -43.10
N THR A 50 6.64 -6.08 -41.91
CA THR A 50 7.02 -7.47 -41.71
C THR A 50 5.78 -8.36 -41.82
N GLU A 51 5.92 -9.49 -42.52
CA GLU A 51 4.87 -10.51 -42.58
C GLU A 51 4.63 -11.10 -41.17
N GLY A 52 3.36 -11.29 -40.81
CA GLY A 52 2.97 -11.75 -39.47
C GLY A 52 2.97 -10.67 -38.37
N GLU A 53 3.30 -9.41 -38.70
CA GLU A 53 3.28 -8.28 -37.76
C GLU A 53 2.20 -7.25 -38.10
N ILE A 54 1.56 -6.74 -37.05
CA ILE A 54 0.60 -5.63 -37.14
C ILE A 54 0.97 -4.58 -36.11
N SER A 55 1.33 -3.38 -36.57
CA SER A 55 1.47 -2.20 -35.69
C SER A 55 0.38 -1.18 -36.00
N TRP A 56 -0.50 -0.97 -35.03
CA TRP A 56 -1.49 0.08 -35.03
C TRP A 56 -1.13 1.15 -34.00
N LYS A 57 -0.66 2.29 -34.51
CA LYS A 57 -0.27 3.49 -33.73
C LYS A 57 -1.21 3.78 -32.56
N LYS A 58 -0.63 4.00 -31.37
CA LYS A 58 -1.30 4.25 -30.09
C LYS A 58 -2.16 3.10 -29.53
N LYS A 59 -2.26 1.95 -30.21
CA LYS A 59 -3.23 0.90 -29.85
C LYS A 59 -2.62 -0.47 -29.63
N LEU A 60 -1.93 -1.02 -30.62
CA LEU A 60 -1.54 -2.42 -30.61
C LEU A 60 -0.29 -2.64 -31.47
N PHE A 61 0.66 -3.40 -30.94
CA PHE A 61 1.63 -4.16 -31.72
C PHE A 61 1.31 -5.64 -31.55
N PHE A 62 1.14 -6.37 -32.65
CA PHE A 62 0.84 -7.81 -32.65
C PHE A 62 1.87 -8.55 -33.50
N LYS A 63 2.33 -9.70 -33.01
CA LYS A 63 3.20 -10.62 -33.75
C LYS A 63 2.79 -12.07 -33.51
N GLU A 64 2.67 -12.83 -34.60
CA GLU A 64 2.65 -14.29 -34.54
C GLU A 64 4.07 -14.84 -34.43
N GLU A 65 4.31 -15.73 -33.46
CA GLU A 65 5.62 -16.38 -33.25
C GLU A 65 5.43 -17.88 -33.05
N GLN A 66 6.11 -18.71 -33.85
CA GLN A 66 6.01 -20.18 -33.81
C GLN A 66 7.37 -20.85 -33.59
N ASN A 67 8.47 -20.13 -33.80
CA ASN A 67 9.81 -20.72 -33.92
C ASN A 67 10.78 -20.23 -32.83
N ALA A 68 10.34 -19.33 -31.96
CA ALA A 68 11.13 -18.75 -30.89
C ALA A 68 10.36 -18.71 -29.57
N ASP A 69 11.09 -18.52 -28.48
CA ASP A 69 10.52 -18.30 -27.16
C ASP A 69 9.69 -16.99 -27.12
N LEU A 70 8.42 -17.10 -26.74
CA LEU A 70 7.48 -15.97 -26.75
C LEU A 70 7.91 -14.88 -25.76
N HIS A 71 8.51 -15.23 -24.61
CA HIS A 71 8.96 -14.26 -23.61
C HIS A 71 10.16 -13.44 -24.10
N LEU A 72 11.10 -14.09 -24.79
CA LEU A 72 12.20 -13.38 -25.44
C LEU A 72 11.69 -12.46 -26.56
N THR A 73 10.72 -12.93 -27.35
CA THR A 73 10.14 -12.16 -28.45
C THR A 73 9.40 -10.93 -27.94
N ILE A 74 8.50 -11.07 -26.96
CA ILE A 74 7.73 -9.93 -26.43
C ILE A 74 8.63 -8.90 -25.75
N SER A 75 9.66 -9.35 -25.01
CA SER A 75 10.61 -8.46 -24.34
C SER A 75 11.41 -7.61 -25.34
N LYS A 76 11.82 -8.19 -26.47
CA LYS A 76 12.48 -7.45 -27.56
C LYS A 76 11.52 -6.47 -28.23
N LEU A 77 10.29 -6.88 -28.49
CA LEU A 77 9.31 -6.03 -29.18
C LEU A 77 8.92 -4.81 -28.35
N VAL A 78 8.67 -4.97 -27.05
CA VAL A 78 8.28 -3.85 -26.17
C VAL A 78 9.32 -2.73 -26.19
N ASN A 79 10.61 -3.08 -26.18
CA ASN A 79 11.71 -2.12 -26.26
C ASN A 79 11.88 -1.47 -27.64
N ASN A 80 11.33 -2.09 -28.69
CA ASN A 80 11.47 -1.64 -30.08
C ASN A 80 10.20 -1.00 -30.65
N THR A 81 9.12 -0.89 -29.86
CA THR A 81 7.90 -0.20 -30.30
C THR A 81 8.16 1.31 -30.45
N THR A 82 7.76 1.90 -31.59
CA THR A 82 8.06 3.31 -31.91
C THR A 82 6.80 4.15 -32.17
N HIS A 83 5.60 3.56 -32.05
CA HIS A 83 4.34 4.22 -32.37
C HIS A 83 3.41 4.34 -31.15
N ASN A 84 3.98 4.29 -29.94
CA ASN A 84 3.31 4.39 -28.65
C ASN A 84 2.16 3.39 -28.50
N GLU A 85 2.31 2.18 -29.05
CA GLU A 85 1.33 1.12 -28.99
C GLU A 85 0.95 0.80 -27.55
N ARG A 86 -0.34 0.91 -27.20
CA ARG A 86 -0.82 0.66 -25.82
C ARG A 86 -0.58 -0.78 -25.38
N PHE A 87 -0.76 -1.74 -26.28
CA PHE A 87 -0.51 -3.15 -26.00
C PHE A 87 0.49 -3.74 -26.98
N VAL A 88 1.36 -4.61 -26.50
CA VAL A 88 2.18 -5.51 -27.32
C VAL A 88 1.69 -6.92 -27.07
N VAL A 89 1.32 -7.65 -28.12
CA VAL A 89 0.73 -9.00 -28.05
C VAL A 89 1.54 -9.96 -28.91
N VAL A 90 1.92 -11.11 -28.35
CA VAL A 90 2.64 -12.18 -29.03
C VAL A 90 1.93 -13.50 -28.76
N THR A 91 1.71 -14.32 -29.80
CA THR A 91 1.05 -15.62 -29.61
C THR A 91 1.52 -16.66 -30.63
N ASP A 92 1.54 -17.92 -30.19
CA ASP A 92 1.66 -19.12 -31.03
C ASP A 92 0.29 -19.81 -31.26
N TYR A 93 -0.80 -19.18 -30.82
CA TYR A 93 -2.16 -19.72 -30.73
C TYR A 93 -2.37 -20.91 -29.77
N LYS A 94 -1.41 -21.17 -28.89
CA LYS A 94 -1.60 -21.97 -27.68
C LYS A 94 -1.53 -21.07 -26.45
N THR A 95 -0.47 -20.28 -26.38
CA THR A 95 -0.18 -19.29 -25.35
C THR A 95 -0.27 -17.88 -25.96
N LEU A 96 -0.81 -16.93 -25.20
CA LEU A 96 -0.88 -15.52 -25.55
C LEU A 96 -0.16 -14.72 -24.46
N LEU A 97 0.88 -14.01 -24.87
CA LEU A 97 1.57 -13.04 -24.04
C LEU A 97 1.14 -11.64 -24.45
N ALA A 98 0.85 -10.78 -23.48
CA ALA A 98 0.61 -9.37 -23.74
C ALA A 98 1.23 -8.47 -22.69
N ILE A 99 1.63 -7.27 -23.08
CA ILE A 99 2.12 -6.23 -22.19
C ILE A 99 1.37 -4.94 -22.47
N ASP A 100 0.82 -4.34 -21.42
CA ASP A 100 0.32 -2.97 -21.44
C ASP A 100 1.51 -2.02 -21.27
N THR A 101 1.83 -1.24 -22.30
CA THR A 101 3.02 -0.36 -22.28
C THR A 101 2.86 0.85 -21.36
N LYS A 102 1.62 1.23 -21.00
CA LYS A 102 1.31 2.33 -20.09
C LYS A 102 1.42 1.88 -18.64
N THR A 103 0.79 0.75 -18.28
CA THR A 103 0.76 0.27 -16.88
C THR A 103 1.89 -0.70 -16.54
N LYS A 104 2.60 -1.22 -17.56
CA LYS A 104 3.57 -2.32 -17.47
C LYS A 104 2.97 -3.65 -17.00
N ASP A 105 1.63 -3.76 -16.96
CA ASP A 105 0.94 -5.01 -16.65
C ASP A 105 1.22 -6.07 -17.72
N LYS A 106 1.30 -7.33 -17.30
CA LYS A 106 1.63 -8.46 -18.16
C LYS A 106 0.52 -9.50 -18.09
N LEU A 107 0.14 -10.00 -19.25
CA LEU A 107 -0.73 -11.14 -19.39
C LEU A 107 0.10 -12.30 -19.96
N ASP A 108 0.03 -13.43 -19.28
CA ASP A 108 0.53 -14.71 -19.76
C ASP A 108 -0.56 -15.75 -19.50
N CYS A 109 -1.22 -16.20 -20.56
CA CYS A 109 -2.29 -17.17 -20.43
C CYS A 109 -2.34 -18.10 -21.64
N GLN A 110 -2.98 -19.27 -21.45
CA GLN A 110 -3.44 -20.06 -22.59
C GLN A 110 -4.49 -19.25 -23.36
N ILE A 111 -4.47 -19.30 -24.69
CA ILE A 111 -5.39 -18.52 -25.53
C ILE A 111 -6.86 -18.87 -25.27
N LYS A 112 -7.12 -20.11 -24.83
CA LYS A 112 -8.46 -20.59 -24.44
C LYS A 112 -8.96 -19.94 -23.15
N ASP A 113 -8.06 -19.46 -22.30
CA ASP A 113 -8.39 -18.79 -21.04
C ASP A 113 -8.52 -17.27 -21.20
N LEU A 114 -8.31 -16.73 -22.41
CA LEU A 114 -8.35 -15.28 -22.68
C LEU A 114 -9.65 -14.61 -22.22
N ALA A 115 -10.80 -15.31 -22.28
CA ALA A 115 -12.07 -14.77 -21.80
C ALA A 115 -12.11 -14.56 -20.27
N LYS A 116 -11.29 -15.28 -19.50
CA LYS A 116 -11.14 -15.07 -18.04
C LYS A 116 -10.34 -13.81 -17.70
N HIS A 117 -9.54 -13.33 -18.65
CA HIS A 117 -8.68 -12.14 -18.52
C HIS A 117 -9.19 -10.99 -19.42
N TYR A 118 -10.51 -10.85 -19.53
CA TYR A 118 -11.14 -9.83 -20.39
C TYR A 118 -10.81 -8.40 -19.93
N ASP A 119 -10.47 -8.23 -18.66
CA ASP A 119 -10.18 -6.96 -18.03
C ASP A 119 -8.89 -6.33 -18.57
N PHE A 120 -7.91 -7.15 -18.98
CA PHE A 120 -6.59 -6.72 -19.44
C PHE A 120 -6.65 -5.74 -20.64
N PHE A 121 -7.56 -5.96 -21.58
CA PHE A 121 -7.70 -5.12 -22.78
C PHE A 121 -8.88 -4.15 -22.73
N LEU A 122 -9.52 -3.95 -21.56
CA LEU A 122 -10.57 -2.93 -21.37
C LEU A 122 -10.20 -1.53 -21.88
N PRO A 123 -8.92 -1.07 -21.81
CA PRO A 123 -8.54 0.24 -22.35
C PRO A 123 -8.89 0.44 -23.84
N TRP A 124 -9.00 -0.64 -24.62
CA TRP A 124 -9.49 -0.56 -26.00
C TRP A 124 -10.97 -0.15 -26.11
N ALA A 125 -11.78 -0.55 -25.14
CA ALA A 125 -13.19 -0.21 -25.03
C ALA A 125 -13.43 1.14 -24.33
N GLY A 126 -12.36 1.87 -23.98
CA GLY A 126 -12.44 3.17 -23.29
C GLY A 126 -12.63 3.05 -21.77
N MET A 127 -12.48 1.86 -21.20
CA MET A 127 -12.53 1.60 -19.77
C MET A 127 -11.10 1.30 -19.30
N GLU A 128 -10.52 2.05 -18.37
CA GLU A 128 -9.26 1.62 -17.77
C GLU A 128 -9.55 0.45 -16.82
N LYS A 129 -8.71 -0.59 -16.86
CA LYS A 129 -8.72 -1.64 -15.84
C LYS A 129 -8.58 -0.92 -14.49
N ALA A 130 -9.54 -1.13 -13.59
CA ALA A 130 -9.32 -0.77 -12.20
C ALA A 130 -8.06 -1.54 -11.81
N GLN A 131 -6.95 -0.84 -11.57
CA GLN A 131 -5.82 -1.43 -10.90
C GLN A 131 -6.34 -1.84 -9.52
N HIS A 132 -6.89 -3.05 -9.41
CA HIS A 132 -6.51 -3.87 -8.29
C HIS A 132 -5.00 -3.82 -8.34
N ALA A 133 -4.41 -3.17 -7.33
CA ALA A 133 -2.97 -3.18 -7.17
C ALA A 133 -2.52 -4.62 -7.46
N ASN A 134 -1.46 -4.80 -8.25
CA ASN A 134 -0.72 -6.04 -8.13
C ASN A 134 -0.32 -6.07 -6.65
N GLU A 135 -1.12 -6.74 -5.82
CA GLU A 135 -0.84 -6.83 -4.39
C GLU A 135 0.57 -7.41 -4.32
N ASN A 136 1.47 -6.64 -3.73
CA ASN A 136 2.86 -7.06 -3.64
C ASN A 136 2.85 -8.45 -2.99
N PRO A 137 3.48 -9.49 -3.58
CA PRO A 137 3.45 -10.82 -3.01
C PRO A 137 3.90 -10.86 -1.53
N ALA A 138 4.74 -9.92 -1.11
CA ALA A 138 5.11 -9.73 0.28
C ALA A 138 3.94 -9.26 1.16
N GLU A 139 3.11 -8.32 0.68
CA GLU A 139 1.93 -7.78 1.35
C GLU A 139 0.85 -8.85 1.56
N VAL A 140 0.55 -9.64 0.52
CA VAL A 140 -0.39 -10.77 0.62
C VAL A 140 0.10 -11.78 1.65
N LYS A 141 1.37 -12.17 1.58
CA LYS A 141 1.96 -13.13 2.50
C LYS A 141 2.00 -12.63 3.94
N ALA A 142 2.32 -11.35 4.15
CA ALA A 142 2.28 -10.73 5.48
C ALA A 142 0.88 -10.78 6.08
N ALA A 143 -0.14 -10.47 5.27
CA ALA A 143 -1.53 -10.54 5.72
C ALA A 143 -1.98 -11.95 6.06
N GLU A 144 -1.63 -12.94 5.25
CA GLU A 144 -1.91 -14.36 5.54
C GLU A 144 -1.24 -14.83 6.85
N LYS A 145 0.01 -14.40 7.11
CA LYS A 145 0.71 -14.74 8.35
C LYS A 145 0.03 -14.12 9.57
N MET A 146 -0.38 -12.85 9.51
CA MET A 146 -1.09 -12.19 10.61
C MET A 146 -2.48 -12.78 10.85
N ALA A 147 -3.22 -13.12 9.79
CA ALA A 147 -4.51 -13.79 9.92
C ALA A 147 -4.37 -15.15 10.60
N LYS A 148 -3.37 -15.94 10.17
CA LYS A 148 -3.06 -17.22 10.80
C LYS A 148 -2.64 -17.05 12.27
N LEU A 149 -1.85 -16.03 12.60
CA LEU A 149 -1.45 -15.75 13.97
C LEU A 149 -2.66 -15.44 14.85
N PHE A 150 -3.56 -14.57 14.39
CA PHE A 150 -4.81 -14.25 15.06
C PHE A 150 -5.66 -15.48 15.30
N ASP A 151 -5.93 -16.28 14.27
CA ASP A 151 -6.79 -17.47 14.35
C ASP A 151 -6.26 -18.48 15.39
N VAL A 152 -4.95 -18.69 15.42
CA VAL A 152 -4.32 -19.64 16.35
C VAL A 152 -4.35 -19.10 17.78
N ILE A 153 -4.08 -17.81 17.99
CA ILE A 153 -4.21 -17.17 19.32
C ILE A 153 -5.67 -17.24 19.79
N LYS A 154 -6.63 -16.93 18.92
CA LYS A 154 -8.05 -16.96 19.23
C LYS A 154 -8.53 -18.36 19.61
N LYS A 155 -8.01 -19.39 18.95
CA LYS A 155 -8.30 -20.79 19.31
C LYS A 155 -7.79 -21.15 20.71
N ASP A 156 -6.63 -20.63 21.10
CA ASP A 156 -6.03 -20.84 22.42
C ASP A 156 -6.76 -20.04 23.52
N ASN A 157 -7.50 -18.99 23.14
CA ASN A 157 -8.19 -18.05 24.02
C ASN A 157 -9.67 -17.90 23.56
N PRO A 158 -10.54 -18.88 23.87
CA PRO A 158 -11.93 -18.88 23.42
C PRO A 158 -12.78 -17.89 24.24
N ASP A 159 -12.58 -16.60 24.00
CA ASP A 159 -13.32 -15.48 24.59
C ASP A 159 -13.74 -14.52 23.48
N ASP A 160 -15.04 -14.32 23.26
CA ASP A 160 -15.61 -13.44 22.23
C ASP A 160 -16.19 -12.14 22.81
N SER A 161 -15.85 -11.79 24.05
CA SER A 161 -16.24 -10.52 24.64
C SER A 161 -15.67 -9.34 23.84
N PRO A 162 -16.41 -8.23 23.70
CA PRO A 162 -15.91 -7.02 23.04
C PRO A 162 -14.59 -6.53 23.66
N GLU A 163 -14.46 -6.64 24.98
CA GLU A 163 -13.26 -6.25 25.73
C GLU A 163 -12.06 -7.12 25.36
N PHE A 164 -12.23 -8.44 25.26
CA PHE A 164 -11.15 -9.33 24.84
C PHE A 164 -10.74 -9.10 23.38
N ILE A 165 -11.72 -8.94 22.48
CA ILE A 165 -11.44 -8.69 21.05
C ILE A 165 -10.66 -7.37 20.89
N HIS A 166 -11.10 -6.32 21.59
CA HIS A 166 -10.40 -5.04 21.60
C HIS A 166 -8.97 -5.17 22.16
N GLY A 167 -8.78 -5.89 23.27
CA GLY A 167 -7.45 -6.15 23.82
C GLY A 167 -6.55 -6.95 22.86
N LEU A 168 -7.10 -7.97 22.20
CA LEU A 168 -6.38 -8.78 21.20
C LEU A 168 -5.96 -7.94 19.98
N ASN A 169 -6.80 -7.02 19.57
CA ASN A 169 -6.53 -6.07 18.49
C ASN A 169 -5.36 -5.13 18.84
N ILE A 170 -5.36 -4.52 20.03
CA ILE A 170 -4.22 -3.73 20.53
C ILE A 170 -2.96 -4.60 20.62
N PHE A 171 -3.09 -5.83 21.11
CA PHE A 171 -1.97 -6.76 21.21
C PHE A 171 -1.35 -7.06 19.82
N LEU A 172 -2.16 -7.30 18.80
CA LEU A 172 -1.67 -7.52 17.44
C LEU A 172 -1.03 -6.29 16.81
N SER A 173 -1.54 -5.09 17.06
CA SER A 173 -0.91 -3.86 16.55
C SER A 173 0.49 -3.67 17.16
N ARG A 174 0.68 -4.03 18.42
CA ARG A 174 2.00 -4.05 19.09
C ARG A 174 2.94 -5.07 18.49
N LEU A 175 2.47 -6.28 18.21
CA LEU A 175 3.29 -7.29 17.53
C LEU A 175 3.72 -6.81 16.15
N LEU A 176 2.79 -6.25 15.37
CA LEU A 176 3.10 -5.68 14.06
C LEU A 176 4.17 -4.59 14.15
N PHE A 177 4.05 -3.68 15.12
CA PHE A 177 5.07 -2.67 15.37
C PHE A 177 6.43 -3.33 15.66
N CYS A 178 6.49 -4.31 16.55
CA CYS A 178 7.74 -4.96 16.91
C CYS A 178 8.41 -5.67 15.71
N PHE A 179 7.63 -6.36 14.88
CA PHE A 179 8.14 -6.98 13.65
C PHE A 179 8.65 -5.95 12.65
N PHE A 180 7.91 -4.86 12.45
CA PHE A 180 8.38 -3.78 11.60
C PHE A 180 9.65 -3.12 12.17
N ALA A 181 9.71 -2.94 13.48
CA ALA A 181 10.80 -2.25 14.15
C ALA A 181 12.14 -2.99 14.04
N GLU A 182 12.14 -4.32 14.15
CA GLU A 182 13.36 -5.13 13.96
C GLU A 182 13.87 -5.13 12.52
N ASP A 183 12.97 -5.06 11.54
CA ASP A 183 13.35 -5.07 10.12
C ASP A 183 13.70 -3.69 9.55
N THR A 184 13.37 -2.62 10.27
CA THR A 184 13.61 -1.23 9.81
C THR A 184 14.66 -0.48 10.62
N HIS A 185 15.43 -1.19 11.46
CA HIS A 185 16.48 -0.61 12.31
C HIS A 185 15.96 0.36 13.38
N ILE A 186 14.68 0.26 13.76
CA ILE A 186 14.16 0.87 14.99
C ILE A 186 14.67 0.06 16.18
N PHE A 187 14.63 -1.26 16.06
CA PHE A 187 15.31 -2.23 16.93
C PHE A 187 16.57 -2.76 16.23
N GLU A 188 17.39 -3.53 16.94
CA GLU A 188 18.43 -4.30 16.27
C GLU A 188 17.81 -5.38 15.37
N ASP A 189 18.56 -5.80 14.35
CA ASP A 189 18.09 -6.78 13.36
C ASP A 189 17.63 -8.08 14.03
N ASN A 190 16.40 -8.50 13.75
CA ASN A 190 15.74 -9.67 14.36
C ASN A 190 15.71 -9.66 15.91
N GLN A 191 15.88 -8.51 16.58
CA GLN A 191 16.00 -8.44 18.04
C GLN A 191 14.76 -8.99 18.75
N PHE A 192 13.56 -8.66 18.28
CA PHE A 192 12.31 -9.07 18.90
C PHE A 192 12.07 -10.56 18.74
N THR A 193 12.18 -11.05 17.50
CA THR A 193 11.98 -12.46 17.16
C THR A 193 13.01 -13.36 17.84
N ASN A 194 14.29 -12.97 17.83
CA ASN A 194 15.35 -13.72 18.52
C ASN A 194 15.18 -13.72 20.03
N ALA A 195 14.73 -12.61 20.62
CA ALA A 195 14.53 -12.53 22.06
C ALA A 195 13.37 -13.43 22.51
N ILE A 196 12.30 -13.53 21.73
CA ILE A 196 11.22 -14.51 21.97
C ILE A 196 11.76 -15.92 21.84
N ASP A 197 12.49 -16.24 20.77
CA ASP A 197 12.94 -17.62 20.56
C ASP A 197 13.92 -18.09 21.65
N SER A 198 14.79 -17.18 22.12
CA SER A 198 15.84 -17.48 23.10
C SER A 198 15.38 -17.47 24.55
N HIS A 199 14.31 -16.74 24.89
CA HIS A 199 13.93 -16.47 26.28
C HIS A 199 12.50 -16.92 26.65
N THR A 200 11.87 -17.75 25.80
CA THR A 200 10.55 -18.35 26.07
C THR A 200 10.56 -19.84 25.79
N GLN A 201 9.73 -20.59 26.51
CA GLN A 201 9.61 -22.03 26.36
C GLN A 201 8.99 -22.42 25.02
N VAL A 202 9.47 -23.53 24.45
CA VAL A 202 9.01 -24.06 23.16
C VAL A 202 7.52 -24.43 23.17
N ASP A 203 6.93 -24.69 24.34
CA ASP A 203 5.51 -24.97 24.49
C ASP A 203 4.61 -23.72 24.57
N GLY A 204 5.20 -22.53 24.59
CA GLY A 204 4.50 -21.24 24.64
C GLY A 204 3.98 -20.82 26.02
N SER A 205 4.19 -21.65 27.06
CA SER A 205 3.53 -21.48 28.36
C SER A 205 3.90 -20.20 29.13
N ASP A 206 5.05 -19.61 28.85
CA ASP A 206 5.58 -18.39 29.50
C ASP A 206 5.62 -17.15 28.59
N LEU A 207 5.21 -17.29 27.33
CA LEU A 207 5.33 -16.23 26.31
C LEU A 207 4.49 -15.00 26.67
N ASN A 208 3.30 -15.18 27.21
CA ASN A 208 2.44 -14.06 27.63
C ASN A 208 3.12 -13.21 28.72
N THR A 209 3.71 -13.86 29.71
CA THR A 209 4.41 -13.20 30.83
C THR A 209 5.67 -12.48 30.34
N TYR A 210 6.36 -13.04 29.35
CA TYR A 210 7.49 -12.40 28.70
C TYR A 210 7.04 -11.12 27.97
N LEU A 211 6.00 -11.20 27.14
CA LEU A 211 5.52 -10.08 26.33
C LEU A 211 4.97 -8.94 27.19
N ASP A 212 4.24 -9.24 28.27
CA ASP A 212 3.76 -8.22 29.21
C ASP A 212 4.91 -7.42 29.83
N LYS A 213 6.00 -8.10 30.19
CA LYS A 213 7.22 -7.45 30.70
C LYS A 213 7.88 -6.61 29.61
N LEU A 214 8.03 -7.15 28.42
CA LEU A 214 8.66 -6.43 27.30
C LEU A 214 7.86 -5.17 26.94
N PHE A 215 6.54 -5.24 26.83
CA PHE A 215 5.70 -4.08 26.52
C PHE A 215 5.77 -3.01 27.61
N THR A 216 5.90 -3.42 28.87
CA THR A 216 6.18 -2.48 29.97
C THR A 216 7.52 -1.77 29.77
N VAL A 217 8.55 -2.49 29.32
CA VAL A 217 9.89 -1.93 29.05
C VAL A 217 9.86 -0.95 27.87
N LEU A 218 9.14 -1.28 26.79
CA LEU A 218 8.95 -0.38 25.65
C LEU A 218 8.18 0.90 26.04
N ASN A 219 7.38 0.87 27.11
CA ASN A 219 6.70 2.03 27.68
C ASN A 219 7.45 2.71 28.84
N THR A 220 8.63 2.23 29.23
CA THR A 220 9.39 2.78 30.37
C THR A 220 10.70 3.41 29.88
N PRO A 221 10.91 4.73 30.09
CA PRO A 221 12.19 5.37 29.76
C PRO A 221 13.36 4.69 30.43
N GLU A 222 14.50 4.59 29.75
CA GLU A 222 15.71 3.90 30.25
C GLU A 222 16.11 4.34 31.67
N SER A 223 16.03 5.64 31.96
CA SER A 223 16.37 6.22 33.27
C SER A 223 15.45 5.80 34.43
N LYS A 224 14.31 5.18 34.13
CA LYS A 224 13.33 4.69 35.13
C LYS A 224 13.30 3.16 35.23
N ARG A 225 14.14 2.45 34.46
CA ARG A 225 14.22 0.99 34.51
C ARG A 225 15.11 0.58 35.69
N GLU A 226 14.61 -0.30 36.55
CA GLU A 226 15.34 -0.79 37.71
C GLU A 226 15.44 -2.33 37.68
N ASN A 227 16.63 -2.88 37.95
CA ASN A 227 16.89 -4.32 38.10
C ASN A 227 16.36 -5.21 36.95
N LEU A 228 16.44 -4.71 35.72
CA LEU A 228 15.99 -5.42 34.53
C LEU A 228 17.09 -6.35 33.97
N PRO A 229 16.77 -7.58 33.52
CA PRO A 229 17.72 -8.40 32.78
C PRO A 229 18.22 -7.73 31.50
N GLU A 230 19.49 -7.96 31.15
CA GLU A 230 20.13 -7.30 29.99
C GLU A 230 19.37 -7.52 28.68
N TYR A 231 18.86 -8.72 28.44
CA TYR A 231 18.13 -9.06 27.21
C TYR A 231 16.82 -8.26 27.02
N LEU A 232 16.26 -7.69 28.09
CA LEU A 232 15.15 -6.74 27.99
C LEU A 232 15.64 -5.29 27.95
N ASN A 233 16.76 -5.00 28.61
CA ASN A 233 17.25 -3.64 28.76
C ASN A 233 17.80 -3.06 27.45
N THR A 234 18.18 -3.92 26.50
CA THR A 234 18.63 -3.54 25.15
C THR A 234 17.49 -3.02 24.26
N PHE A 235 16.23 -3.20 24.61
CA PHE A 235 15.12 -2.63 23.84
C PHE A 235 14.97 -1.14 24.12
N PRO A 236 14.79 -0.29 23.09
CA PRO A 236 14.68 1.14 23.28
C PRO A 236 13.36 1.50 23.98
N PHE A 237 13.28 2.74 24.45
CA PHE A 237 12.01 3.32 24.85
C PHE A 237 11.22 3.78 23.62
N VAL A 238 9.99 3.29 23.47
CA VAL A 238 9.20 3.49 22.26
C VAL A 238 8.17 4.62 22.37
N ASN A 239 7.48 4.72 23.51
CA ASN A 239 6.10 5.22 23.54
C ASN A 239 5.77 6.52 22.77
N GLY A 240 4.51 6.58 22.33
CA GLY A 240 3.81 7.71 21.71
C GLY A 240 2.29 7.52 21.76
N GLY A 241 1.81 6.61 22.62
CA GLY A 241 0.42 6.11 22.64
C GLY A 241 0.33 4.59 22.60
N LEU A 242 1.04 3.93 21.68
CA LEU A 242 0.89 2.49 21.35
C LEU A 242 0.99 1.52 22.54
N PHE A 243 1.97 1.74 23.43
CA PHE A 243 2.22 0.92 24.62
C PHE A 243 1.67 1.53 25.91
N ARG A 244 0.86 2.60 25.83
CA ARG A 244 0.39 3.35 26.99
C ARG A 244 -0.63 2.57 27.80
N GLU A 245 -1.56 1.92 27.12
CA GLU A 245 -2.60 1.13 27.76
C GLU A 245 -2.06 -0.22 28.24
N THR A 246 -2.39 -0.62 29.47
CA THR A 246 -2.01 -1.93 29.98
C THR A 246 -3.07 -2.95 29.59
N VAL A 247 -2.76 -3.72 28.53
CA VAL A 247 -3.57 -4.83 28.04
C VAL A 247 -2.81 -6.13 28.28
N PRO A 248 -3.39 -7.13 28.95
CA PRO A 248 -2.71 -8.41 29.18
C PRO A 248 -2.51 -9.16 27.87
N SER A 249 -1.33 -9.75 27.68
CA SER A 249 -1.05 -10.61 26.54
C SER A 249 -1.88 -11.90 26.63
N PRO A 250 -2.39 -12.42 25.50
CA PRO A 250 -3.18 -13.65 25.46
C PRO A 250 -2.33 -14.87 25.86
N VAL A 251 -2.97 -15.99 26.18
CA VAL A 251 -2.27 -17.26 26.45
C VAL A 251 -1.78 -17.86 25.15
N PHE A 252 -0.60 -18.49 25.18
CA PHE A 252 0.00 -19.12 24.01
C PHE A 252 0.12 -20.64 24.20
N SER A 253 0.01 -21.35 23.08
CA SER A 253 0.39 -22.74 22.92
C SER A 253 1.67 -22.82 22.10
N ARG A 254 2.21 -24.03 21.96
CA ARG A 254 3.29 -24.34 21.02
C ARG A 254 2.96 -23.83 19.60
N SER A 255 1.70 -23.96 19.18
CA SER A 255 1.28 -23.54 17.83
C SER A 255 1.23 -22.03 17.66
N SER A 256 0.69 -21.27 18.62
CA SER A 256 0.65 -19.80 18.51
C SER A 256 2.05 -19.19 18.70
N ARG A 257 2.91 -19.75 19.57
CA ARG A 257 4.33 -19.36 19.64
C ARG A 257 5.02 -19.57 18.28
N ALA A 258 4.84 -20.74 17.68
CA ALA A 258 5.42 -21.02 16.37
C ALA A 258 4.86 -20.07 15.29
N ALA A 259 3.57 -19.77 15.30
CA ALA A 259 2.97 -18.81 14.36
C ALA A 259 3.54 -17.38 14.54
N LEU A 260 3.82 -16.97 15.77
CA LEU A 260 4.44 -15.68 16.08
C LEU A 260 5.84 -15.61 15.49
N LEU A 261 6.70 -16.59 15.77
CA LEU A 261 8.06 -16.65 15.22
C LEU A 261 8.06 -16.70 13.68
N ASN A 262 7.18 -17.51 13.10
CA ASN A 262 7.01 -17.54 11.64
C ASN A 262 6.57 -16.18 11.08
N SER A 263 5.88 -15.34 11.86
CA SER A 263 5.50 -13.98 11.45
C SER A 263 6.70 -13.03 11.51
N GLY A 264 7.59 -13.21 12.48
CA GLY A 264 8.89 -12.55 12.56
C GLY A 264 9.83 -12.86 11.40
N ASP A 265 9.81 -14.09 10.86
CA ASP A 265 10.61 -14.47 9.67
C ASP A 265 10.18 -13.78 8.36
N GLN A 266 9.13 -12.94 8.38
CA GLN A 266 8.74 -12.14 7.21
C GLN A 266 9.59 -10.88 7.15
N ASP A 267 10.02 -10.47 5.96
CA ASP A 267 10.60 -9.14 5.77
C ASP A 267 9.48 -8.09 5.75
N TRP A 268 9.34 -7.36 6.84
CA TRP A 268 8.39 -6.27 7.05
C TRP A 268 8.88 -4.93 6.50
N SER A 269 10.17 -4.79 6.23
CA SER A 269 10.74 -3.57 5.60
C SER A 269 10.21 -3.37 4.18
N ALA A 270 9.85 -4.47 3.51
CA ALA A 270 9.28 -4.49 2.15
C ALA A 270 7.77 -4.18 2.10
N ILE A 271 7.13 -3.95 3.24
CA ILE A 271 5.67 -3.77 3.35
C ILE A 271 5.32 -2.27 3.43
N ASN A 272 4.33 -1.87 2.63
CA ASN A 272 3.84 -0.49 2.64
C ASN A 272 2.80 -0.28 3.75
N PRO A 273 2.93 0.72 4.64
CA PRO A 273 2.00 0.93 5.75
C PRO A 273 0.54 1.15 5.35
N ASP A 274 0.27 1.64 4.14
CA ASP A 274 -1.09 1.83 3.64
C ASP A 274 -1.85 0.51 3.42
N ILE A 275 -1.17 -0.64 3.39
CA ILE A 275 -1.83 -1.96 3.31
C ILE A 275 -2.25 -2.53 4.66
N PHE A 276 -1.86 -1.90 5.78
CA PHE A 276 -2.22 -2.42 7.09
C PHE A 276 -3.73 -2.42 7.32
N GLY A 277 -4.45 -1.44 6.75
CA GLY A 277 -5.91 -1.45 6.75
C GLY A 277 -6.52 -2.70 6.13
N SER A 278 -6.11 -3.06 4.91
CA SER A 278 -6.63 -4.26 4.23
C SER A 278 -6.14 -5.55 4.90
N MET A 279 -4.90 -5.56 5.39
CA MET A 279 -4.35 -6.68 6.15
C MET A 279 -5.18 -6.99 7.40
N PHE A 280 -5.52 -5.99 8.22
CA PHE A 280 -6.32 -6.23 9.43
C PHE A 280 -7.79 -6.47 9.13
N GLN A 281 -8.37 -5.89 8.08
CA GLN A 281 -9.71 -6.25 7.60
C GLN A 281 -9.80 -7.73 7.19
N ALA A 282 -8.70 -8.31 6.68
CA ALA A 282 -8.64 -9.73 6.36
C ALA A 282 -8.59 -10.62 7.62
N VAL A 283 -8.00 -10.11 8.71
CA VAL A 283 -7.87 -10.77 10.02
C VAL A 283 -9.19 -10.72 10.81
N ILE A 284 -9.95 -9.61 10.70
CA ILE A 284 -11.25 -9.46 11.36
C ILE A 284 -12.30 -10.36 10.67
N SER A 285 -13.11 -11.04 11.48
CA SER A 285 -14.01 -12.11 11.05
C SER A 285 -14.96 -11.71 9.92
N VAL A 286 -15.27 -12.69 9.06
CA VAL A 286 -16.16 -12.55 7.89
C VAL A 286 -17.53 -11.98 8.25
N ASP A 287 -18.00 -12.19 9.49
CA ASP A 287 -19.30 -11.75 9.98
C ASP A 287 -19.36 -10.25 10.34
N GLN A 288 -18.24 -9.58 10.64
CA GLN A 288 -18.19 -8.15 10.96
C GLN A 288 -18.06 -7.25 9.72
N ARG A 289 -17.75 -7.80 8.54
CA ARG A 289 -17.52 -7.03 7.30
C ARG A 289 -18.77 -6.34 6.73
N GLY A 290 -19.96 -6.75 7.14
CA GLY A 290 -21.21 -6.43 6.45
C GLY A 290 -21.85 -5.07 6.75
N SER A 291 -21.45 -4.34 7.80
CA SER A 291 -22.26 -3.21 8.31
C SER A 291 -21.62 -1.82 8.29
N LEU A 292 -20.29 -1.70 8.16
CA LEU A 292 -19.58 -0.41 8.33
C LEU A 292 -18.96 0.18 7.04
N GLY A 293 -19.09 -0.49 5.88
CA GLY A 293 -18.54 0.03 4.62
C GLY A 293 -17.00 0.11 4.60
N GLN A 294 -16.34 -0.69 5.44
CA GLN A 294 -14.88 -0.77 5.58
C GLN A 294 -14.25 -1.33 4.30
N HIS A 295 -13.99 -0.45 3.34
CA HIS A 295 -13.28 -0.78 2.11
C HIS A 295 -11.99 0.02 2.02
N TYR A 296 -10.89 -0.70 1.88
CA TYR A 296 -9.60 -0.10 1.52
C TYR A 296 -9.76 0.80 0.27
N THR A 297 -9.30 2.05 0.39
CA THR A 297 -9.22 2.97 -0.74
C THR A 297 -7.80 2.94 -1.30
N SER A 298 -7.66 2.58 -2.58
CA SER A 298 -6.36 2.39 -3.21
C SER A 298 -5.63 3.71 -3.46
N VAL A 299 -4.30 3.67 -3.44
CA VAL A 299 -3.43 4.84 -3.71
C VAL A 299 -3.85 5.59 -4.99
N PRO A 300 -4.12 4.95 -6.15
CA PRO A 300 -4.56 5.68 -7.33
C PRO A 300 -5.89 6.42 -7.17
N ASN A 301 -6.78 5.93 -6.30
CA ASN A 301 -8.05 6.61 -6.01
C ASN A 301 -7.87 7.75 -5.01
N ILE A 302 -6.97 7.59 -4.02
CA ILE A 302 -6.58 8.67 -3.11
C ILE A 302 -5.96 9.83 -3.90
N MET A 303 -5.02 9.53 -4.81
CA MET A 303 -4.36 10.55 -5.63
C MET A 303 -5.35 11.37 -6.45
N LYS A 304 -6.39 10.75 -7.03
CA LYS A 304 -7.46 11.48 -7.76
C LYS A 304 -8.19 12.51 -6.91
N VAL A 305 -8.15 12.39 -5.59
CA VAL A 305 -8.76 13.34 -4.65
C VAL A 305 -7.73 14.36 -4.20
N ILE A 306 -6.59 13.92 -3.66
CA ILE A 306 -5.62 14.85 -3.05
C ILE A 306 -4.85 15.69 -4.07
N GLU A 307 -4.65 15.20 -5.30
CA GLU A 307 -4.04 15.94 -6.41
C GLU A 307 -4.79 17.24 -6.70
N PRO A 308 -6.08 17.21 -7.12
CA PRO A 308 -6.82 18.43 -7.37
C PRO A 308 -7.19 19.22 -6.11
N LEU A 309 -7.23 18.58 -4.94
CA LEU A 309 -7.64 19.24 -3.69
C LEU A 309 -6.58 20.22 -3.17
N PHE A 310 -5.31 19.81 -3.14
CA PHE A 310 -4.22 20.65 -2.64
C PHE A 310 -2.86 20.39 -3.29
N LEU A 311 -2.57 19.14 -3.65
CA LEU A 311 -1.20 18.75 -4.00
C LEU A 311 -0.74 19.40 -5.32
N ASN A 312 -1.60 19.48 -6.33
CA ASN A 312 -1.29 20.13 -7.61
C ASN A 312 -0.93 21.61 -7.43
N GLU A 313 -1.66 22.33 -6.57
CA GLU A 313 -1.38 23.74 -6.30
C GLU A 313 0.01 23.92 -5.66
N LEU A 314 0.34 23.09 -4.67
CA LEU A 314 1.65 23.13 -4.00
C LEU A 314 2.80 22.82 -4.97
N TYR A 315 2.62 21.85 -5.88
CA TYR A 315 3.61 21.55 -6.92
C TYR A 315 3.72 22.69 -7.95
N GLU A 316 2.63 23.32 -8.35
CA GLU A 316 2.68 24.48 -9.23
C GLU A 316 3.43 25.66 -8.59
N GLU A 317 3.23 25.90 -7.29
CA GLU A 317 3.98 26.92 -6.55
C GLU A 317 5.47 26.59 -6.46
N PHE A 318 5.81 25.32 -6.24
CA PHE A 318 7.19 24.84 -6.28
C PHE A 318 7.85 25.10 -7.64
N GLU A 319 7.17 24.77 -8.74
CA GLU A 319 7.67 25.02 -10.10
C GLU A 319 7.83 26.52 -10.39
N LYS A 320 6.86 27.35 -9.96
CA LYS A 320 6.94 28.83 -10.07
C LYS A 320 8.05 29.43 -9.20
N ALA A 321 8.39 28.80 -8.08
CA ALA A 321 9.48 29.21 -7.20
C ALA A 321 10.85 28.91 -7.82
N GLY A 322 10.99 27.77 -8.51
CA GLY A 322 12.23 27.34 -9.14
C GLY A 322 13.38 27.25 -8.13
N LYS A 323 14.39 28.11 -8.25
CA LYS A 323 15.54 28.21 -7.32
C LYS A 323 15.49 29.44 -6.40
N ASP A 324 14.39 30.19 -6.41
CA ASP A 324 14.24 31.38 -5.56
C ASP A 324 14.07 30.96 -4.09
N GLN A 325 15.13 31.11 -3.30
CA GLN A 325 15.12 30.71 -1.88
C GLN A 325 14.04 31.40 -1.04
N LYS A 326 13.62 32.63 -1.39
CA LYS A 326 12.57 33.31 -0.61
C LYS A 326 11.23 32.64 -0.86
N LYS A 327 10.90 32.36 -2.12
CA LYS A 327 9.65 31.67 -2.49
C LYS A 327 9.61 30.25 -1.95
N LEU A 328 10.71 29.52 -2.04
CA LEU A 328 10.81 28.16 -1.49
C LEU A 328 10.63 28.13 0.03
N LYS A 329 11.18 29.11 0.76
CA LYS A 329 10.95 29.24 2.22
C LYS A 329 9.50 29.55 2.58
N VAL A 330 8.83 30.39 1.78
CA VAL A 330 7.39 30.66 1.95
C VAL A 330 6.59 29.39 1.75
N LEU A 331 6.89 28.62 0.70
CA LEU A 331 6.23 27.34 0.44
C LEU A 331 6.48 26.31 1.55
N LEU A 332 7.71 26.20 2.06
CA LEU A 332 8.02 25.35 3.22
C LEU A 332 7.16 25.74 4.42
N ASN A 333 7.12 27.04 4.75
CA ASN A 333 6.32 27.50 5.88
C ASN A 333 4.82 27.20 5.69
N ARG A 334 4.30 27.27 4.47
CA ARG A 334 2.91 26.88 4.18
C ARG A 334 2.69 25.39 4.46
N ILE A 335 3.49 24.50 3.86
CA ILE A 335 3.32 23.04 4.03
C ILE A 335 3.56 22.56 5.48
N HIS A 336 4.37 23.27 6.27
CA HIS A 336 4.60 22.99 7.70
C HIS A 336 3.42 23.35 8.60
N ASN A 337 2.47 24.15 8.12
CA ASN A 337 1.30 24.59 8.88
C ASN A 337 -0.03 24.09 8.32
N LEU A 338 -0.01 23.29 7.24
CA LEU A 338 -1.22 22.65 6.71
C LEU A 338 -1.85 21.71 7.74
N LYS A 339 -3.18 21.64 7.74
CA LYS A 339 -3.95 20.62 8.46
C LYS A 339 -4.70 19.74 7.46
N ILE A 340 -4.49 18.43 7.54
CA ILE A 340 -5.19 17.44 6.71
C ILE A 340 -6.14 16.67 7.62
N PHE A 341 -7.43 16.67 7.32
CA PHE A 341 -8.45 16.11 8.20
C PHE A 341 -9.36 15.12 7.48
N ASP A 342 -9.35 13.85 7.92
CA ASP A 342 -10.25 12.81 7.38
C ASP A 342 -11.30 12.41 8.44
N PRO A 343 -12.56 12.87 8.34
CA PRO A 343 -13.59 12.62 9.34
C PRO A 343 -14.18 11.20 9.28
N ALA A 344 -13.66 10.30 8.43
CA ALA A 344 -14.02 8.89 8.41
C ALA A 344 -12.79 8.06 8.01
N CYS A 345 -11.70 8.23 8.77
CA CYS A 345 -10.37 7.89 8.29
C CYS A 345 -10.10 6.39 8.16
N GLY A 346 -10.90 5.52 8.79
CA GLY A 346 -10.62 4.09 8.83
C GLY A 346 -9.21 3.84 9.33
N SER A 347 -8.46 3.04 8.56
CA SER A 347 -7.04 2.74 8.78
C SER A 347 -6.08 3.88 8.39
N GLY A 348 -6.58 5.07 8.04
CA GLY A 348 -5.78 6.28 7.84
C GLY A 348 -5.16 6.45 6.45
N ASN A 349 -5.59 5.70 5.43
CA ASN A 349 -4.90 5.68 4.13
C ASN A 349 -4.79 7.06 3.46
N PHE A 350 -5.83 7.89 3.51
CA PHE A 350 -5.76 9.27 2.99
C PHE A 350 -4.69 10.08 3.72
N LEU A 351 -4.66 9.99 5.06
CA LEU A 351 -3.70 10.69 5.91
C LEU A 351 -2.26 10.23 5.63
N ILE A 352 -2.05 8.91 5.51
CA ILE A 352 -0.73 8.30 5.24
C ILE A 352 -0.19 8.77 3.88
N ILE A 353 -1.02 8.71 2.84
CA ILE A 353 -0.59 9.11 1.49
C ILE A 353 -0.39 10.63 1.40
N ALA A 354 -1.27 11.43 1.99
CA ALA A 354 -1.08 12.88 2.09
C ALA A 354 0.23 13.23 2.81
N TYR A 355 0.53 12.56 3.92
CA TYR A 355 1.77 12.73 4.66
C TYR A 355 3.00 12.40 3.79
N LYS A 356 3.01 11.24 3.14
CA LYS A 356 4.12 10.82 2.25
C LYS A 356 4.33 11.85 1.13
N GLU A 357 3.27 12.28 0.45
CA GLU A 357 3.36 13.24 -0.65
C GLU A 357 3.86 14.62 -0.21
N LEU A 358 3.41 15.13 0.94
CA LEU A 358 3.89 16.38 1.50
C LEU A 358 5.38 16.30 1.87
N ARG A 359 5.82 15.19 2.47
CA ARG A 359 7.24 14.97 2.77
C ARG A 359 8.09 14.85 1.50
N LEU A 360 7.61 14.17 0.47
CA LEU A 360 8.31 14.08 -0.82
C LEU A 360 8.44 15.46 -1.49
N LEU A 361 7.39 16.29 -1.41
CA LEU A 361 7.46 17.68 -1.88
C LEU A 361 8.47 18.50 -1.06
N GLU A 362 8.47 18.37 0.27
CA GLU A 362 9.43 19.04 1.15
C GLU A 362 10.89 18.70 0.76
N MET A 363 11.18 17.43 0.51
CA MET A 363 12.50 16.98 0.04
C MET A 363 12.88 17.63 -1.31
N LYS A 364 11.94 17.71 -2.26
CA LYS A 364 12.16 18.39 -3.55
C LYS A 364 12.47 19.88 -3.35
N ILE A 365 11.77 20.54 -2.43
CA ILE A 365 12.01 21.95 -2.10
C ILE A 365 13.41 22.17 -1.51
N PHE A 366 13.82 21.35 -0.53
CA PHE A 366 15.17 21.44 0.04
C PHE A 366 16.26 21.24 -1.00
N LYS A 367 16.09 20.24 -1.88
CA LYS A 367 17.02 19.92 -2.96
C LYS A 367 17.15 21.08 -3.96
N ALA A 368 16.03 21.67 -4.38
CA ALA A 368 16.03 22.81 -5.32
C ALA A 368 16.69 24.06 -4.72
N GLY A 369 16.47 24.31 -3.42
CA GLY A 369 16.99 25.48 -2.72
C GLY A 369 18.43 25.36 -2.20
N GLY A 370 19.01 24.15 -2.21
CA GLY A 370 20.33 23.88 -1.60
C GLY A 370 20.36 24.17 -0.10
N MET A 371 19.23 23.93 0.59
CA MET A 371 19.04 24.35 1.98
C MET A 371 19.52 23.30 2.98
N MET A 372 19.73 23.73 4.23
CA MET A 372 19.94 22.81 5.33
C MET A 372 18.63 22.05 5.61
N ALA A 373 18.52 20.82 5.11
CA ALA A 373 17.31 20.00 5.19
C ALA A 373 17.08 19.42 6.61
N LEU A 374 16.05 19.88 7.30
CA LEU A 374 15.46 19.22 8.46
C LEU A 374 13.94 19.31 8.29
N SER A 375 13.24 18.18 8.38
CA SER A 375 11.80 18.15 8.13
C SER A 375 11.05 18.97 9.19
N GLY A 376 10.15 19.84 8.74
CA GLY A 376 9.21 20.57 9.58
C GLY A 376 7.80 19.98 9.56
N ILE A 377 7.54 18.99 8.71
CA ILE A 377 6.25 18.28 8.66
C ILE A 377 6.16 17.33 9.86
N GLN A 378 5.04 17.38 10.58
CA GLN A 378 4.80 16.61 11.80
C GLN A 378 3.49 15.81 11.69
N LEU A 379 3.43 14.66 12.36
CA LEU A 379 2.20 13.85 12.39
C LEU A 379 1.01 14.59 13.03
N SER A 380 1.24 15.57 13.91
CA SER A 380 0.21 16.44 14.50
C SER A 380 -0.54 17.32 13.49
N GLN A 381 -0.09 17.38 12.24
CA GLN A 381 -0.80 18.04 11.14
C GLN A 381 -1.96 17.19 10.58
N PHE A 382 -2.06 15.92 10.97
CA PHE A 382 -3.01 14.96 10.42
C PHE A 382 -4.07 14.61 11.46
N TYR A 383 -5.32 14.79 11.09
CA TYR A 383 -6.49 14.68 11.96
C TYR A 383 -7.42 13.61 11.41
N GLY A 384 -8.10 12.89 12.29
CA GLY A 384 -9.04 11.87 11.87
C GLY A 384 -10.14 11.60 12.88
N ILE A 385 -11.32 11.20 12.38
CA ILE A 385 -12.36 10.61 13.21
C ILE A 385 -12.65 9.21 12.67
N GLU A 386 -12.69 8.23 13.56
CA GLU A 386 -13.04 6.86 13.19
C GLU A 386 -13.96 6.25 14.26
N ILE A 387 -15.02 5.55 13.84
CA ILE A 387 -15.98 4.95 14.75
C ILE A 387 -15.47 3.63 15.35
N ASP A 388 -14.70 2.88 14.56
CA ASP A 388 -14.03 1.65 14.94
C ASP A 388 -12.68 1.94 15.60
N ASP A 389 -12.62 1.72 16.91
CA ASP A 389 -11.43 2.02 17.70
C ASP A 389 -10.16 1.35 17.17
N PHE A 390 -10.29 0.11 16.71
CA PHE A 390 -9.15 -0.64 16.19
C PHE A 390 -8.63 -0.05 14.88
N ALA A 391 -9.50 0.28 13.93
CA ALA A 391 -9.10 0.95 12.70
C ALA A 391 -8.39 2.29 12.99
N GLY A 392 -8.86 3.04 13.99
CA GLY A 392 -8.20 4.25 14.47
C GLY A 392 -6.79 4.00 15.02
N GLU A 393 -6.57 2.93 15.80
CA GLU A 393 -5.24 2.53 16.26
C GLU A 393 -4.32 2.09 15.11
N ILE A 394 -4.87 1.39 14.11
CA ILE A 394 -4.11 1.04 12.89
C ILE A 394 -3.69 2.29 12.12
N ALA A 395 -4.55 3.31 12.05
CA ALA A 395 -4.20 4.58 11.42
C ALA A 395 -3.00 5.25 12.10
N LYS A 396 -2.98 5.29 13.44
CA LYS A 396 -1.86 5.84 14.22
C LYS A 396 -0.57 5.06 13.96
N LEU A 397 -0.64 3.73 14.03
CA LEU A 397 0.49 2.85 13.75
C LEU A 397 1.05 3.08 12.35
N ALA A 398 0.19 3.05 11.34
CA ALA A 398 0.60 3.20 9.95
C ALA A 398 1.21 4.59 9.66
N LEU A 399 0.75 5.65 10.34
CA LEU A 399 1.36 6.98 10.28
C LEU A 399 2.79 6.99 10.84
N TRP A 400 3.03 6.39 12.01
CA TRP A 400 4.40 6.27 12.55
C TRP A 400 5.33 5.50 11.62
N LEU A 401 4.84 4.41 11.05
CA LEU A 401 5.64 3.58 10.16
C LEU A 401 5.92 4.31 8.84
N ALA A 402 4.96 5.06 8.31
CA ALA A 402 5.18 5.94 7.16
C ALA A 402 6.17 7.07 7.47
N GLU A 403 6.12 7.66 8.68
CA GLU A 403 7.11 8.64 9.13
C GLU A 403 8.52 8.06 9.15
N HIS A 404 8.68 6.87 9.72
CA HIS A 404 9.97 6.19 9.75
C HIS A 404 10.51 5.90 8.34
N GLN A 405 9.69 5.33 7.45
CA GLN A 405 10.10 5.03 6.06
C GLN A 405 10.62 6.28 5.34
N ILE A 406 9.88 7.38 5.44
CA ILE A 406 10.28 8.64 4.83
C ILE A 406 11.50 9.24 5.54
N ASN A 407 11.66 9.07 6.85
CA ASN A 407 12.86 9.50 7.56
C ASN A 407 14.11 8.74 7.09
N VAL A 408 13.99 7.45 6.77
CA VAL A 408 15.06 6.65 6.17
C VAL A 408 15.42 7.17 4.77
N GLU A 409 14.44 7.46 3.92
CA GLU A 409 14.67 8.05 2.60
C GLU A 409 15.30 9.45 2.69
N PHE A 410 14.80 10.28 3.62
CA PHE A 410 15.31 11.61 3.89
C PHE A 410 16.77 11.55 4.36
N HIS A 411 17.12 10.61 5.25
CA HIS A 411 18.50 10.39 5.66
C HIS A 411 19.39 9.96 4.50
N LYS A 412 18.92 9.07 3.63
CA LYS A 412 19.67 8.64 2.42
C LYS A 412 19.97 9.83 1.50
N GLU A 413 19.04 10.76 1.34
CA GLU A 413 19.21 11.92 0.45
C GLU A 413 20.05 13.04 1.10
N PHE A 414 19.91 13.30 2.41
CA PHE A 414 20.48 14.48 3.07
C PHE A 414 21.51 14.20 4.17
N GLY A 415 21.76 12.93 4.52
CA GLY A 415 22.72 12.51 5.55
C GLY A 415 22.32 12.82 7.00
N ARG A 416 21.08 13.29 7.21
CA ARG A 416 20.50 13.59 8.53
C ARG A 416 18.99 13.44 8.47
N THR A 417 18.35 13.21 9.61
CA THR A 417 16.88 13.11 9.72
C THR A 417 16.46 13.33 11.18
N ASN A 418 15.18 13.53 11.42
CA ASN A 418 14.62 13.55 12.78
C ASN A 418 14.63 12.12 13.35
N PRO A 419 14.92 11.93 14.66
CA PRO A 419 14.86 10.60 15.27
C PRO A 419 13.43 10.06 15.22
N THR A 420 13.28 8.76 14.96
CA THR A 420 11.95 8.10 14.96
C THR A 420 11.46 7.80 16.37
N LEU A 421 12.38 7.49 17.30
CA LEU A 421 12.06 7.22 18.69
C LEU A 421 12.52 8.35 19.63
N PRO A 422 11.79 8.60 20.73
CA PRO A 422 10.48 8.01 21.06
C PRO A 422 9.40 8.51 20.09
N LEU A 423 8.34 7.71 19.92
CA LEU A 423 7.24 8.05 19.02
C LEU A 423 6.56 9.34 19.51
N SER A 424 6.37 10.29 18.60
CA SER A 424 5.54 11.46 18.87
C SER A 424 4.06 11.07 18.89
N GLU A 425 3.18 11.97 19.33
CA GLU A 425 1.73 11.74 19.23
C GLU A 425 1.33 11.63 17.75
N ALA A 426 0.94 10.44 17.29
CA ALA A 426 0.61 10.17 15.88
C ALA A 426 -0.76 10.73 15.51
N GLY A 427 -0.76 11.96 15.01
CA GLY A 427 -1.97 12.61 14.56
C GLY A 427 -3.02 12.78 15.65
N HIS A 428 -4.04 13.54 15.33
CA HIS A 428 -5.20 13.71 16.19
C HIS A 428 -6.31 12.79 15.69
N ILE A 429 -6.09 11.48 15.84
CA ILE A 429 -7.08 10.44 15.48
C ILE A 429 -7.96 10.16 16.69
N VAL A 430 -9.24 10.52 16.60
CA VAL A 430 -10.23 10.41 17.67
C VAL A 430 -11.22 9.31 17.36
N GLN A 431 -11.43 8.41 18.31
CA GLN A 431 -12.52 7.45 18.23
C GLN A 431 -13.86 8.20 18.42
N GLY A 432 -14.73 8.16 17.42
CA GLY A 432 -16.03 8.84 17.50
C GLY A 432 -16.90 8.67 16.27
N ASN A 433 -18.19 8.97 16.44
CA ASN A 433 -19.09 9.06 15.30
C ASN A 433 -19.03 10.49 14.73
N ALA A 434 -18.39 10.65 13.57
CA ALA A 434 -18.19 11.95 12.93
C ALA A 434 -19.49 12.71 12.60
N THR A 435 -20.63 12.03 12.52
CA THR A 435 -21.94 12.69 12.34
C THR A 435 -22.52 13.29 13.62
N ARG A 436 -21.84 13.10 14.76
CA ARG A 436 -22.28 13.54 16.10
C ARG A 436 -21.22 14.38 16.82
N VAL A 437 -19.94 14.10 16.57
CA VAL A 437 -18.82 14.83 17.15
C VAL A 437 -18.70 16.21 16.53
N ASN A 438 -18.37 17.22 17.35
CA ASN A 438 -18.01 18.55 16.85
C ASN A 438 -16.61 18.49 16.23
N TRP A 439 -16.50 18.70 14.92
CA TRP A 439 -15.22 18.58 14.21
C TRP A 439 -14.18 19.61 14.68
N GLU A 440 -14.60 20.78 15.15
CA GLU A 440 -13.68 21.79 15.67
C GLU A 440 -13.03 21.40 17.01
N GLU A 441 -13.60 20.43 17.73
CA GLU A 441 -12.94 19.85 18.92
C GLU A 441 -11.82 18.87 18.54
N VAL A 442 -11.92 18.27 17.34
CA VAL A 442 -10.93 17.31 16.84
C VAL A 442 -9.84 18.03 16.05
N CYS A 443 -10.23 18.88 15.09
CA CYS A 443 -9.35 19.71 14.29
C CYS A 443 -9.69 21.20 14.55
N PRO A 444 -9.10 21.82 15.59
CA PRO A 444 -9.39 23.21 15.93
C PRO A 444 -9.00 24.13 14.78
N LYS A 445 -9.89 25.07 14.48
CA LYS A 445 -9.69 26.10 13.48
C LYS A 445 -9.28 27.42 14.15
N ILE A 446 -8.07 27.89 13.87
CA ILE A 446 -7.60 29.22 14.23
C ILE A 446 -7.55 30.14 13.00
N GLU A 447 -7.41 31.45 13.22
CA GLU A 447 -7.26 32.43 12.15
C GLU A 447 -6.01 32.09 11.31
N ASP A 448 -6.14 32.21 9.98
CA ASP A 448 -5.12 31.85 8.98
C ASP A 448 -4.79 30.36 8.82
N ASP A 449 -5.52 29.44 9.47
CA ASP A 449 -5.37 28.01 9.20
C ASP A 449 -5.77 27.64 7.76
N GLU A 450 -4.93 26.82 7.14
CA GLU A 450 -5.22 26.15 5.88
C GLU A 450 -5.54 24.68 6.16
N ILE A 451 -6.84 24.34 6.10
CA ILE A 451 -7.37 23.01 6.44
C ILE A 451 -7.98 22.37 5.19
N TYR A 452 -7.51 21.18 4.83
CA TYR A 452 -8.10 20.34 3.79
C TYR A 452 -8.84 19.17 4.43
N ILE A 453 -10.10 18.98 4.04
CA ILE A 453 -11.00 17.92 4.51
C ILE A 453 -11.31 16.99 3.35
#